data_AF-A0A382PY45-F1
#
_entry.id   AF-A0A382PY45-F1
#
_cell.length_a   1.000
_cell.length_b   1.000
_cell.length_c   1.000
_cell.angle_alpha   90.00
_cell.angle_beta   90.00
_cell.angle_gamma   90.00
#
_symmetry.space_group_name_H-M   'P 1'
#
loop_
_entity.id
_entity.type
_entity.pdbx_description
1 polymer ?
#
loop_
_entity_poly.entity_id
_entity_poly.type
_entity_poly.pdbx_seq_one_letter_code
_entity_poly.pdbx_strand_id
1 'polypeptide(L)'
;MTNAPKSIRNLTCSAVSLCLIWTSILNSAPAEAQGATITPNYVDADIRQIIEAVSEVTGKNFVIDPRVRAEVTMLSTTPMSPDAFYQTFLSILSVYGFVAVPSGEVIKILPDANARQLPGWEMVADGRGPDDIV
;
A
#
# COMPACT_ATOMS: atom_id res chain seq x y z
N MET A 1 -61.96 52.91 -39.85
CA MET A 1 -62.66 51.61 -39.80
C MET A 1 -61.68 50.62 -40.42
N THR A 2 -61.01 49.73 -39.71
CA THR A 2 -61.60 48.61 -38.97
C THR A 2 -60.50 47.91 -38.15
N ASN A 3 -60.83 47.66 -36.89
CA ASN A 3 -60.53 46.48 -36.09
C ASN A 3 -59.12 45.87 -36.06
N ALA A 4 -58.53 45.91 -34.86
CA ALA A 4 -57.74 44.83 -34.31
C ALA A 4 -58.44 43.47 -34.47
N PRO A 5 -57.67 42.38 -34.51
CA PRO A 5 -57.94 41.34 -33.53
C PRO A 5 -56.73 40.94 -32.68
N LYS A 6 -57.09 40.71 -31.42
CA LYS A 6 -56.34 40.08 -30.33
C LYS A 6 -55.72 38.75 -30.79
N SER A 7 -54.61 38.36 -30.16
CA SER A 7 -54.55 37.20 -29.26
C SER A 7 -53.22 36.42 -29.38
N ILE A 8 -52.60 36.21 -28.22
CA ILE A 8 -51.80 35.03 -27.84
C ILE A 8 -50.49 34.81 -28.63
N ARG A 9 -49.38 35.15 -27.98
CA ARG A 9 -48.27 34.20 -27.79
C ARG A 9 -47.27 34.77 -26.80
N ASN A 10 -47.30 34.21 -25.60
CA ASN A 10 -46.39 34.49 -24.51
C ASN A 10 -45.02 33.98 -24.95
N LEU A 11 -44.14 34.91 -25.33
CA LEU A 11 -42.90 34.64 -26.02
C LEU A 11 -41.78 35.53 -25.47
N THR A 12 -41.29 35.21 -24.27
CA THR A 12 -39.96 35.60 -23.77
C THR A 12 -39.60 34.54 -22.72
N CYS A 13 -38.77 33.54 -23.00
CA CYS A 13 -37.34 33.64 -23.32
C CYS A 13 -36.63 34.58 -22.33
N SER A 14 -36.50 34.12 -21.09
CA SER A 14 -35.40 34.52 -20.20
C SER A 14 -34.73 33.21 -19.79
N ALA A 15 -33.85 32.74 -20.67
CA ALA A 15 -32.42 32.79 -20.39
C ALA A 15 -32.07 31.84 -19.25
N VAL A 16 -32.07 30.55 -19.60
CA VAL A 16 -31.28 29.49 -18.97
C VAL A 16 -29.84 30.00 -18.90
N SER A 17 -29.53 30.71 -17.82
CA SER A 17 -28.28 31.45 -17.61
C SER A 17 -27.67 31.09 -16.26
N LEU A 18 -27.66 29.79 -15.96
CA LEU A 18 -26.89 29.23 -14.85
C LEU A 18 -26.27 27.89 -15.25
N CYS A 19 -25.50 27.92 -16.33
CA CYS A 19 -24.49 26.92 -16.62
C CYS A 19 -23.17 27.68 -16.79
N LEU A 20 -22.07 27.10 -16.29
CA LEU A 20 -20.68 27.51 -16.52
C LEU A 20 -20.02 28.49 -15.53
N ILE A 21 -20.23 28.33 -14.22
CA ILE A 21 -19.15 28.69 -13.29
C ILE A 21 -19.17 27.78 -12.06
N TRP A 22 -18.03 27.12 -11.83
CA TRP A 22 -17.66 26.30 -10.66
C TRP A 22 -17.76 24.77 -10.73
N THR A 23 -17.63 24.15 -11.88
CA THR A 23 -17.15 22.75 -11.95
C THR A 23 -15.65 22.72 -12.18
N SER A 24 -14.88 23.22 -11.20
CA SER A 24 -13.45 22.88 -11.11
C SER A 24 -13.33 21.47 -10.54
N ILE A 25 -13.44 20.50 -11.44
CA ILE A 25 -13.01 19.13 -11.17
C ILE A 25 -11.50 19.19 -11.03
N LEU A 26 -11.02 19.11 -9.79
CA LEU A 26 -9.62 18.83 -9.48
C LEU A 26 -9.30 17.43 -10.01
N ASN A 27 -8.79 17.37 -11.23
CA ASN A 27 -8.24 16.15 -11.82
C ASN A 27 -6.83 15.94 -11.25
N SER A 28 -6.77 15.36 -10.05
CA SER A 28 -5.56 14.78 -9.50
C SER A 28 -5.26 13.49 -10.26
N ALA A 29 -4.43 13.57 -11.31
CA ALA A 29 -3.87 12.36 -11.90
C ALA A 29 -2.96 11.72 -10.85
N PRO A 30 -3.14 10.43 -10.49
CA PRO A 30 -2.13 9.73 -9.71
C PRO A 30 -0.88 9.70 -10.58
N ALA A 31 0.21 10.30 -10.09
CA ALA A 31 1.53 10.07 -10.67
C ALA A 31 1.81 8.58 -10.50
N GLU A 32 1.66 7.81 -11.57
CA GLU A 32 2.12 6.44 -11.62
C GLU A 32 3.64 6.50 -11.46
N ALA A 33 4.08 6.30 -10.22
CA ALA A 33 5.47 6.09 -9.90
C ALA A 33 5.96 4.98 -10.83
N GLN A 34 6.83 5.35 -11.76
CA GLN A 34 7.59 4.42 -12.59
C GLN A 34 8.53 3.68 -11.65
N GLY A 35 7.97 2.75 -10.89
CA GLY A 35 8.64 2.04 -9.82
C GLY A 35 9.65 1.09 -10.43
N ALA A 36 10.92 1.24 -10.03
CA ALA A 36 11.99 0.31 -10.37
C ALA A 36 11.50 -1.12 -10.11
N THR A 37 11.27 -1.88 -11.18
CA THR A 37 10.70 -3.23 -11.06
C THR A 37 11.84 -4.23 -11.04
N ILE A 38 11.78 -5.20 -10.13
CA ILE A 38 12.87 -6.11 -9.82
C ILE A 38 12.34 -7.54 -9.94
N THR A 39 13.13 -8.42 -10.55
CA THR A 39 12.83 -9.85 -10.62
C THR A 39 13.82 -10.60 -9.74
N PRO A 40 13.55 -10.72 -8.43
CA PRO A 40 14.41 -11.46 -7.52
C PRO A 40 14.37 -12.96 -7.85
N ASN A 41 15.54 -13.60 -7.90
CA ASN A 41 15.68 -15.04 -8.00
C ASN A 41 16.81 -15.50 -7.08
N TYR A 42 16.44 -16.16 -5.98
CA TYR A 42 17.36 -16.65 -4.95
C TYR A 42 17.19 -18.15 -4.81
N VAL A 43 18.28 -18.90 -4.91
CA VAL A 43 18.31 -20.35 -4.74
C VAL A 43 19.34 -20.67 -3.68
N ASP A 44 18.92 -21.34 -2.61
CA ASP A 44 19.78 -21.71 -1.47
C ASP A 44 20.60 -20.54 -0.91
N ALA A 45 20.00 -19.34 -0.89
CA ALA A 45 20.67 -18.13 -0.45
C ALA A 45 20.56 -17.97 1.08
N ASP A 46 21.62 -17.48 1.72
CA ASP A 46 21.53 -17.06 3.13
C ASP A 46 20.52 -15.90 3.24
N ILE A 47 19.61 -15.99 4.21
CA ILE A 47 18.61 -14.95 4.47
C ILE A 47 19.21 -13.54 4.62
N ARG A 48 20.46 -13.42 5.09
CA ARG A 48 21.20 -12.16 5.17
C ARG A 48 21.42 -11.50 3.81
N GLN A 49 21.67 -12.29 2.76
CA GLN A 49 21.84 -11.77 1.40
C GLN A 49 20.53 -11.16 0.88
N ILE A 50 19.40 -11.78 1.22
CA ILE A 50 18.07 -11.25 0.87
C ILE A 50 17.78 -9.96 1.64
N ILE A 51 18.12 -9.91 2.95
CA ILE A 51 17.96 -8.70 3.77
C ILE A 51 18.75 -7.53 3.19
N GLU A 52 19.99 -7.77 2.75
CA GLU A 52 20.85 -6.76 2.12
C GLU A 52 20.23 -6.23 0.83
N ALA A 53 19.77 -7.12 -0.06
CA ALA A 53 19.09 -6.71 -1.28
C ALA A 53 17.81 -5.91 -1.00
N VAL A 54 17.01 -6.32 -0.02
CA VAL A 54 15.81 -5.57 0.40
C VAL A 54 16.20 -4.21 0.97
N SER A 55 17.31 -4.10 1.71
CA SER A 55 17.82 -2.83 2.24
C SER A 55 18.19 -1.86 1.12
N GLU A 56 18.92 -2.33 0.11
CA GLU A 56 19.32 -1.52 -1.06
C GLU A 56 18.09 -1.03 -1.84
N VAL A 57 17.13 -1.94 -2.06
CA VAL A 57 15.93 -1.66 -2.86
C VAL A 57 14.95 -0.73 -2.14
N THR A 58 14.76 -0.92 -0.84
CA THR A 58 13.75 -0.18 -0.05
C THR A 58 14.32 1.04 0.66
N GLY A 59 15.65 1.18 0.73
CA GLY A 59 16.35 2.20 1.50
C GLY A 59 16.18 2.06 3.01
N LYS A 60 15.73 0.90 3.51
CA LYS A 60 15.48 0.65 4.94
C LYS A 60 16.72 0.10 5.63
N ASN A 61 16.96 0.55 6.85
CA ASN A 61 18.06 0.06 7.68
C ASN A 61 17.60 -1.15 8.51
N PHE A 62 18.36 -2.24 8.47
CA PHE A 62 18.07 -3.46 9.21
C PHE A 62 19.12 -3.75 10.27
N VAL A 63 18.69 -4.24 11.43
CA VAL A 63 19.54 -4.80 12.48
C VAL A 63 19.20 -6.27 12.64
N ILE A 64 20.17 -7.16 12.44
CA ILE A 64 19.95 -8.61 12.35
C ILE A 64 20.44 -9.27 13.62
N ASP A 65 19.58 -10.04 14.30
CA ASP A 65 20.01 -10.88 15.42
C ASP A 65 20.94 -12.01 14.94
N PRO A 66 22.05 -12.32 15.65
CA PRO A 66 23.01 -13.35 15.22
C PRO A 66 22.40 -14.75 15.04
N ARG A 67 21.25 -15.03 15.68
CA ARG A 67 20.50 -16.28 15.60
C ARG A 67 19.67 -16.42 14.33
N VAL A 68 19.47 -15.33 13.58
CA VAL A 68 18.78 -15.35 12.28
C VAL A 68 19.73 -15.95 11.25
N ARG A 69 19.57 -17.25 10.99
CA ARG A 69 20.35 -18.04 10.03
C ARG A 69 19.43 -19.07 9.40
N ALA A 70 19.26 -19.01 8.09
CA ALA A 70 18.49 -19.97 7.31
C ALA A 70 18.90 -19.87 5.84
N GLU A 71 18.80 -20.99 5.13
CA GLU A 71 18.86 -21.05 3.68
C GLU A 71 17.45 -20.86 3.12
N VAL A 72 17.33 -19.91 2.21
CA VAL A 72 16.06 -19.46 1.63
C VAL A 72 16.09 -19.62 0.13
N THR A 73 15.00 -20.16 -0.41
CA THR A 73 14.75 -20.20 -1.85
C THR A 73 13.53 -19.32 -2.16
N MET A 74 13.73 -18.31 -3.00
CA MET A 74 12.67 -17.44 -3.53
C MET A 74 12.75 -17.46 -5.05
N LEU A 75 11.73 -18.04 -5.67
CA LEU A 75 11.57 -18.04 -7.12
C LEU A 75 10.45 -17.08 -7.52
N SER A 76 10.80 -16.00 -8.21
CA SER A 76 9.81 -15.12 -8.84
C SER A 76 9.84 -15.27 -10.35
N THR A 77 8.67 -15.48 -10.96
CA THR A 77 8.50 -15.54 -12.43
C THR A 77 8.06 -14.20 -13.02
N THR A 78 7.71 -13.23 -12.18
CA THR A 78 7.10 -11.97 -12.58
C THR A 78 7.89 -10.81 -11.96
N PRO A 79 8.18 -9.74 -12.72
CA PRO A 79 8.81 -8.55 -12.16
C PRO A 79 7.87 -7.90 -11.13
N MET A 80 8.41 -7.50 -9.97
CA MET A 80 7.64 -6.93 -8.86
C MET A 80 8.20 -5.58 -8.40
N SER A 81 7.35 -4.74 -7.82
CA SER A 81 7.76 -3.44 -7.26
C SER A 81 8.59 -3.61 -5.98
N PRO A 82 9.35 -2.59 -5.55
CA PRO A 82 10.11 -2.61 -4.30
C PRO A 82 9.24 -2.94 -3.07
N ASP A 83 8.02 -2.40 -3.05
CA ASP A 83 7.05 -2.67 -1.98
C ASP A 83 6.57 -4.11 -2.00
N ALA A 84 6.26 -4.66 -3.18
CA ALA A 84 5.86 -6.05 -3.33
C ALA A 84 7.01 -7.01 -2.95
N PHE A 85 8.25 -6.64 -3.28
CA PHE A 85 9.44 -7.39 -2.85
C PHE A 85 9.58 -7.39 -1.32
N TYR A 86 9.39 -6.24 -0.68
CA TYR A 86 9.37 -6.13 0.78
C TYR A 86 8.29 -7.01 1.42
N GLN A 87 7.07 -7.02 0.89
CA GLN A 87 5.99 -7.88 1.40
C GLN A 87 6.30 -9.38 1.23
N THR A 88 6.92 -9.76 0.12
CA THR A 88 7.35 -11.13 -0.11
C THR A 88 8.46 -11.53 0.87
N PHE A 89 9.39 -10.61 1.15
CA PHE A 89 10.41 -10.81 2.17
C PHE A 89 9.81 -11.01 3.56
N LEU A 90 8.81 -10.23 3.98
CA LEU A 90 8.11 -10.45 5.26
C LEU A 90 7.44 -11.83 5.33
N SER A 91 6.85 -12.28 4.21
CA SER A 91 6.26 -13.62 4.11
C SER A 91 7.31 -14.72 4.31
N ILE A 92 8.50 -14.55 3.72
CA ILE A 92 9.63 -15.47 3.93
C ILE A 92 10.04 -15.50 5.39
N LEU A 93 10.22 -14.35 6.04
CA LEU A 93 10.57 -14.31 7.46
C LEU A 93 9.59 -15.15 8.29
N SER A 94 8.29 -14.98 8.04
CA SER A 94 7.22 -15.72 8.73
C SER A 94 7.34 -17.24 8.55
N VAL A 95 7.64 -17.73 7.34
CA VAL A 95 7.82 -19.17 7.06
C VAL A 95 8.98 -19.78 7.85
N TYR A 96 10.07 -19.02 8.04
CA TYR A 96 11.24 -19.47 8.79
C TYR A 96 11.19 -19.14 10.29
N GLY A 97 10.08 -18.59 10.79
CA GLY A 97 9.92 -18.24 12.20
C GLY A 97 10.74 -17.03 12.63
N PHE A 98 10.93 -16.07 11.72
CA PHE A 98 11.52 -14.76 11.97
C PHE A 98 10.48 -13.67 11.84
N VAL A 99 10.76 -12.52 12.46
CA VAL A 99 9.91 -11.33 12.40
C VAL A 99 10.74 -10.08 12.15
N ALA A 100 10.14 -9.11 11.48
CA ALA A 100 10.69 -7.77 11.32
C ALA A 100 9.96 -6.80 12.28
N VAL A 101 10.68 -6.23 13.24
CA VAL A 101 10.12 -5.34 14.26
C VAL A 101 10.65 -3.93 14.02
N PRO A 102 9.78 -2.95 13.67
CA PRO A 102 10.20 -1.57 13.55
C PRO A 102 10.60 -1.01 14.91
N SER A 103 11.77 -0.36 14.98
CA SER A 103 12.32 0.22 16.21
C SER A 103 12.96 1.57 15.87
N GLY A 104 12.14 2.62 15.85
CA GLY A 104 12.57 3.96 15.42
C GLY A 104 12.87 3.98 13.93
N GLU A 105 14.09 4.39 13.57
CA GLU A 105 14.54 4.50 12.16
C GLU A 105 15.08 3.19 11.58
N VAL A 106 15.17 2.12 12.39
CA VAL A 106 15.69 0.82 11.98
C VAL A 106 14.67 -0.29 12.17
N ILE A 107 14.82 -1.36 11.40
CA ILE A 107 13.98 -2.56 11.50
C ILE A 107 14.83 -3.70 12.05
N LYS A 108 14.40 -4.29 13.17
CA LYS A 108 15.10 -5.40 13.82
C LYS A 108 14.56 -6.73 13.31
N ILE A 109 15.42 -7.60 12.81
CA ILE A 109 15.04 -8.97 12.42
C ILE A 109 15.38 -9.92 13.58
N LEU A 110 14.35 -10.56 14.14
CA LEU A 110 14.44 -11.38 15.34
C LEU A 110 13.76 -12.74 15.12
N PRO A 111 14.14 -13.82 15.84
CA PRO A 111 13.35 -15.03 15.92
C PRO A 111 11.98 -14.80 16.57
N ASP A 112 10.92 -15.49 16.13
CA ASP A 112 9.53 -15.36 16.64
C ASP A 112 9.45 -15.60 18.17
N ALA A 113 10.32 -16.46 18.71
CA ALA A 113 10.44 -16.70 20.14
C ALA A 113 10.72 -15.40 20.94
N ASN A 114 11.42 -14.44 20.35
CA ASN A 114 11.70 -13.13 20.96
C ASN A 114 10.64 -12.08 20.60
N ALA A 115 9.91 -12.26 19.48
CA ALA A 115 8.84 -11.36 19.04
C ALA A 115 7.74 -11.22 20.09
N ARG A 116 7.34 -12.36 20.67
CA ARG A 116 6.28 -12.43 21.69
C ARG A 116 6.66 -11.73 23.00
N GLN A 117 7.95 -11.55 23.25
CA GLN A 117 8.50 -10.94 24.45
C GLN A 117 8.68 -9.43 24.32
N LEU A 118 8.48 -8.86 23.12
CA LEU A 118 8.51 -7.42 22.92
C LEU A 118 7.21 -6.78 23.44
N PRO A 119 7.27 -5.84 24.39
CA PRO A 119 6.09 -5.09 24.79
C PRO A 119 5.68 -4.18 23.61
N GLY A 120 4.69 -4.59 22.82
CA GLY A 120 4.15 -3.75 21.74
C GLY A 120 3.41 -4.44 20.58
N TRP A 121 3.33 -5.77 20.50
CA TRP A 121 2.70 -6.45 19.35
C TRP A 121 1.20 -6.77 19.52
N GLU A 122 0.58 -6.34 20.63
CA GLU A 122 -0.84 -6.64 20.95
C GLU A 122 -1.87 -5.75 20.21
N MET A 123 -1.48 -4.74 19.43
CA MET A 123 -2.41 -3.71 18.95
C MET A 123 -2.81 -3.78 17.46
N VAL A 124 -2.73 -4.94 16.78
CA VAL A 124 -3.29 -5.08 15.40
C VAL A 124 -3.89 -6.46 15.13
N ALA A 125 -4.48 -7.12 16.13
CA ALA A 125 -5.19 -8.39 15.92
C ALA A 125 -6.49 -8.48 16.73
N ASP A 126 -7.31 -7.43 16.72
CA ASP A 126 -8.74 -7.59 17.04
C ASP A 126 -9.60 -6.96 15.96
N GLY A 127 -9.83 -7.77 14.92
CA GLY A 127 -10.83 -7.52 13.89
C GLY A 127 -12.12 -8.30 14.17
N ARG A 128 -12.56 -8.42 15.43
CA ARG A 128 -13.91 -8.90 15.75
C ARG A 128 -14.65 -7.86 16.59
N GLY A 129 -15.48 -7.09 15.88
CA GLY A 129 -16.51 -6.27 16.50
C GLY A 129 -17.44 -7.15 17.37
N PRO A 130 -17.98 -6.59 18.47
CA PRO A 130 -18.96 -7.27 19.32
C PRO A 130 -20.31 -7.33 18.59
N ASP A 131 -20.42 -8.26 17.63
CA ASP A 131 -21.62 -8.50 16.83
C ASP A 131 -22.49 -9.62 17.45
N ASP A 132 -22.03 -10.25 18.53
CA ASP A 132 -22.72 -11.34 19.22
C ASP A 132 -23.43 -10.83 20.49
N ILE A 133 -24.50 -10.05 20.33
CA ILE A 133 -25.49 -9.83 21.39
C ILE A 133 -26.85 -10.33 20.90
N VAL A 134 -27.30 -11.43 21.50
CA VAL A 134 -28.63 -12.05 21.37
C VAL A 134 -29.72 -11.16 21.97
#